data_AF-A0A9D4VNN7-F1
#
_entry.id   AF-A0A9D4VNN7-F1
#
_cell.length_a   1.000
_cell.length_b   1.000
_cell.length_c   1.000
_cell.angle_alpha   90.00
_cell.angle_beta   90.00
_cell.angle_gamma   90.00
#
_symmetry.space_group_name_H-M   'P 1'
#
loop_
_entity.id
_entity.type
_entity.pdbx_description
1 polymer ?
#
loop_
_entity_poly.entity_id
_entity_poly.type
_entity_poly.pdbx_seq_one_letter_code
_entity_poly.pdbx_strand_id
1 'polypeptide(L)'
;MMQLYVFAGAPGCANSTLLNGMSFVEGWEQNFFISKWSMHQLLIECPSIYELMACPNFHWQHIPVLELWRERLHSDGKSHVILESYPPCDSVEILKQALLNNKLNYDGEELPLPFNSEILEWANKTQEILSSAKLPSGVKFYNIYGTNLQTPHSICYGNADKPVSDLHELRYLQPRFVCVDGDGTVPVESAKADGFIAEERVGIPGEHRGILCEPHLFRILKHWLRAGDPDPFYNPVNDYVILPTAFEIESHTEKGIVVTSLKEEWEIISNDQDGQSNTGDKMSLSSISVSQEGANKSHSEAHATVFVHPGSDGKQHIELNALSVSVDAS
;
A
#
# COMPACT_ATOMS: atom_id res chain seq x y z
N MET A 1 9.05 17.18 -11.33
CA MET A 1 7.98 16.35 -11.94
C MET A 1 7.30 15.65 -10.78
N MET A 2 6.06 16.02 -10.47
CA MET A 2 5.31 15.41 -9.36
C MET A 2 4.47 14.29 -9.97
N GLN A 3 4.87 13.05 -9.72
CA GLN A 3 4.16 11.87 -10.16
C GLN A 3 3.87 11.08 -8.88
N LEU A 4 2.58 10.85 -8.58
CA LEU A 4 2.16 9.87 -7.59
C LEU A 4 2.58 8.51 -8.16
N TYR A 5 3.79 8.07 -7.80
CA TYR A 5 4.38 6.89 -8.38
C TYR A 5 3.94 5.66 -7.60
N VAL A 6 3.60 4.59 -8.33
CA VAL A 6 3.15 3.33 -7.76
C VAL A 6 4.34 2.38 -7.78
N PHE A 7 5.13 2.34 -6.72
CA PHE A 7 6.45 1.69 -6.78
C PHE A 7 6.38 0.15 -6.81
N ALA A 8 5.49 -0.47 -6.03
CA ALA A 8 5.34 -1.93 -6.01
C ALA A 8 4.09 -2.44 -6.76
N GLY A 9 3.27 -1.55 -7.32
CA GLY A 9 2.02 -1.87 -8.01
C GLY A 9 0.76 -1.56 -7.18
N ALA A 10 -0.40 -1.75 -7.81
CA ALA A 10 -1.75 -1.59 -7.25
C ALA A 10 -2.56 -2.88 -7.55
N PRO A 11 -2.22 -4.00 -6.90
CA PRO A 11 -2.61 -5.35 -7.33
C PRO A 11 -4.11 -5.58 -7.42
N GLY A 12 -4.88 -5.07 -6.44
CA GLY A 12 -6.33 -5.23 -6.44
C GLY A 12 -6.98 -4.54 -7.64
N CYS A 13 -6.58 -3.30 -7.91
CA CYS A 13 -7.05 -2.52 -9.05
C CYS A 13 -6.59 -3.10 -10.39
N ALA A 14 -5.32 -3.52 -10.49
CA ALA A 14 -4.76 -4.08 -11.72
C ALA A 14 -5.43 -5.40 -12.12
N ASN A 15 -5.53 -6.36 -11.20
CA ASN A 15 -6.14 -7.67 -11.49
C ASN A 15 -7.63 -7.56 -11.80
N SER A 16 -8.35 -6.70 -11.08
CA SER A 16 -9.76 -6.40 -11.37
C SER A 16 -9.92 -5.78 -12.77
N THR A 17 -9.06 -4.80 -13.11
CA THR A 17 -9.05 -4.17 -14.44
C THR A 17 -8.79 -5.17 -15.55
N LEU A 18 -7.78 -6.03 -15.42
CA LEU A 18 -7.44 -7.03 -16.43
C LEU A 18 -8.54 -8.09 -16.61
N LEU A 19 -9.22 -8.49 -15.54
CA LEU A 19 -10.27 -9.52 -15.62
C LEU A 19 -11.58 -8.97 -16.19
N ASN A 20 -12.01 -7.79 -15.74
CA ASN A 20 -13.36 -7.31 -16.07
C ASN A 20 -13.48 -5.78 -16.26
N GLY A 21 -12.40 -5.01 -16.11
CA GLY A 21 -12.39 -3.56 -16.33
C GLY A 21 -13.09 -2.72 -15.26
N MET A 22 -13.46 -3.30 -14.09
CA MET A 22 -14.26 -2.59 -13.07
C MET A 22 -13.56 -1.40 -12.43
N SER A 23 -12.31 -1.57 -11.98
CA SER A 23 -11.65 -0.57 -11.12
C SER A 23 -11.42 0.77 -11.82
N PHE A 24 -11.25 0.77 -13.15
CA PHE A 24 -11.09 2.00 -13.91
C PHE A 24 -12.42 2.70 -14.21
N VAL A 25 -13.54 1.99 -14.35
CA VAL A 25 -14.85 2.62 -14.63
C VAL A 25 -15.41 3.32 -13.38
N GLU A 26 -15.20 2.74 -12.20
CA GLU A 26 -15.64 3.33 -10.93
C GLU A 26 -14.86 4.62 -10.59
N GLY A 27 -13.56 4.68 -10.88
CA GLY A 27 -12.71 5.86 -10.65
C GLY A 27 -13.00 7.09 -11.53
N TRP A 28 -13.91 6.98 -12.50
CA TRP A 28 -14.42 8.10 -13.30
C TRP A 28 -15.88 8.46 -12.98
N GLU A 29 -16.36 8.02 -11.81
CA GLU A 29 -17.73 8.25 -11.32
C GLU A 29 -18.82 7.83 -12.32
N GLN A 30 -18.52 6.87 -13.21
CA GLN A 30 -19.43 6.42 -14.27
C GLN A 30 -19.89 7.54 -15.23
N ASN A 31 -19.19 8.69 -15.27
CA ASN A 31 -19.54 9.84 -16.11
C ASN A 31 -19.36 9.58 -17.63
N PHE A 32 -18.71 8.46 -18.00
CA PHE A 32 -18.56 8.05 -19.39
C PHE A 32 -19.65 7.07 -19.79
N PHE A 33 -20.33 7.35 -20.90
CA PHE A 33 -21.27 6.45 -21.57
C PHE A 33 -20.55 5.29 -22.30
N ILE A 34 -19.48 4.75 -21.71
CA ILE A 34 -18.69 3.65 -22.26
C ILE A 34 -19.06 2.39 -21.48
N SER A 35 -19.41 1.31 -22.18
CA SER A 35 -19.71 0.05 -21.52
C SER A 35 -18.47 -0.49 -20.80
N LYS A 36 -18.67 -1.16 -19.66
CA LYS A 36 -17.61 -1.89 -18.92
C LYS A 36 -16.78 -2.79 -19.86
N TRP A 37 -17.45 -3.46 -20.79
CA TRP A 37 -16.79 -4.32 -21.77
C TRP A 37 -15.88 -3.54 -22.71
N SER A 38 -16.37 -2.42 -23.27
CA SER A 38 -15.55 -1.57 -24.14
C SER A 38 -14.32 -1.02 -23.41
N MET A 39 -14.47 -0.66 -22.13
CA MET A 39 -13.35 -0.22 -21.29
C MET A 39 -12.35 -1.36 -21.05
N HIS A 40 -12.83 -2.56 -20.73
CA HIS A 40 -11.99 -3.74 -20.56
C HIS A 40 -11.14 -4.03 -21.80
N GLN A 41 -11.74 -3.99 -23.01
CA GLN A 41 -11.00 -4.20 -24.26
C GLN A 41 -9.94 -3.13 -24.52
N LEU A 42 -10.14 -1.89 -24.05
CA LEU A 42 -9.12 -0.83 -24.14
C LEU A 42 -7.95 -1.08 -23.18
N LEU A 43 -8.25 -1.56 -21.97
CA LEU A 43 -7.29 -1.66 -20.88
C LEU A 43 -6.47 -2.96 -20.91
N ILE A 44 -6.98 -4.03 -21.52
CA ILE A 44 -6.29 -5.33 -21.58
C ILE A 44 -4.97 -5.30 -22.37
N GLU A 45 -4.82 -4.36 -23.30
CA GLU A 45 -3.59 -4.13 -24.07
C GLU A 45 -2.79 -2.91 -23.55
N CYS A 46 -3.16 -2.35 -22.41
CA CYS A 46 -2.53 -1.14 -21.88
C CYS A 46 -1.32 -1.50 -20.99
N PRO A 47 -0.07 -1.18 -21.39
CA PRO A 47 1.13 -1.60 -20.64
C PRO A 47 1.17 -1.12 -19.19
N SER A 48 0.63 0.06 -18.91
CA SER A 48 0.61 0.60 -17.54
C SER A 48 -0.24 -0.25 -16.59
N ILE A 49 -1.26 -0.97 -17.07
CA ILE A 49 -2.05 -1.86 -16.21
C ILE A 49 -1.21 -3.07 -15.77
N TYR A 50 -0.34 -3.58 -16.64
CA TYR A 50 0.58 -4.67 -16.30
C TYR A 50 1.68 -4.21 -15.35
N GLU A 51 2.18 -2.97 -15.52
CA GLU A 51 3.15 -2.37 -14.58
C GLU A 51 2.55 -2.17 -13.18
N LEU A 52 1.22 -2.00 -13.08
CA LEU A 52 0.48 -1.91 -11.82
C LEU A 52 0.16 -3.28 -11.18
N MET A 53 0.45 -4.41 -11.83
CA MET A 53 0.35 -5.72 -11.16
C MET A 53 1.32 -5.77 -9.98
N ALA A 54 1.05 -6.62 -9.00
CA ALA A 54 1.96 -6.80 -7.85
C ALA A 54 3.37 -7.15 -8.34
N CYS A 55 4.35 -6.35 -7.93
CA CYS A 55 5.75 -6.58 -8.23
C CYS A 55 6.17 -7.95 -7.68
N PRO A 56 6.61 -8.91 -8.53
CA PRO A 56 6.99 -10.25 -8.09
C PRO A 56 8.21 -10.26 -7.16
N ASN A 57 9.06 -9.23 -7.25
CA ASN A 57 10.30 -9.11 -6.51
C ASN A 57 10.14 -8.25 -5.24
N PHE A 58 8.94 -7.74 -4.96
CA PHE A 58 8.68 -6.94 -3.77
C PHE A 58 8.18 -7.82 -2.62
N HIS A 59 8.74 -7.61 -1.43
CA HIS A 59 8.38 -8.34 -0.22
C HIS A 59 7.21 -7.64 0.47
N TRP A 60 6.00 -8.00 0.07
CA TRP A 60 4.78 -7.50 0.71
C TRP A 60 4.65 -8.05 2.13
N GLN A 61 4.27 -7.20 3.09
CA GLN A 61 3.90 -7.57 4.46
C GLN A 61 2.76 -8.58 4.45
N HIS A 62 1.78 -8.35 3.57
CA HIS A 62 0.73 -9.29 3.25
C HIS A 62 0.74 -9.52 1.75
N ILE A 63 0.96 -10.77 1.30
CA ILE A 63 1.05 -11.05 -0.13
C ILE A 63 -0.32 -10.82 -0.80
N PRO A 64 -0.43 -9.96 -1.82
CA PRO A 64 -1.67 -9.77 -2.56
C PRO A 64 -2.02 -11.04 -3.33
N VAL A 65 -3.29 -11.43 -3.28
CA VAL A 65 -3.76 -12.69 -3.88
C VAL A 65 -4.98 -12.46 -4.76
N LEU A 66 -5.09 -13.28 -5.81
CA LEU A 66 -6.33 -13.51 -6.53
C LEU A 66 -6.99 -14.73 -5.88
N GLU A 67 -8.18 -14.57 -5.33
CA GLU A 67 -8.92 -15.65 -4.67
C GLU A 67 -10.14 -16.07 -5.48
N LEU A 68 -10.38 -17.37 -5.55
CA LEU A 68 -11.53 -17.96 -6.24
C LEU A 68 -12.22 -18.97 -5.33
N TRP A 69 -13.51 -18.78 -5.08
CA TRP A 69 -14.34 -19.86 -4.56
C TRP A 69 -14.57 -20.89 -5.66
N ARG A 70 -14.12 -22.12 -5.46
CA ARG A 70 -14.11 -23.18 -6.48
C ARG A 70 -14.73 -24.44 -5.92
N GLU A 71 -15.52 -25.10 -6.75
CA GLU A 71 -16.07 -26.41 -6.44
C GLU A 71 -15.06 -27.49 -6.86
N ARG A 72 -14.67 -28.37 -5.93
CA ARG A 72 -13.71 -29.45 -6.16
C ARG A 72 -14.30 -30.79 -5.74
N LEU A 73 -14.11 -31.78 -6.61
CA LEU A 73 -14.40 -33.17 -6.27
C LEU A 73 -13.30 -33.70 -5.36
N HIS A 74 -13.67 -34.19 -4.18
CA HIS A 74 -12.73 -34.76 -3.24
C HIS A 74 -12.62 -36.27 -3.41
N SER A 75 -11.62 -36.88 -2.76
CA SER A 75 -11.32 -38.31 -2.87
C SER A 75 -12.45 -39.22 -2.38
N ASP A 76 -13.37 -38.70 -1.58
CA ASP A 76 -14.58 -39.38 -1.12
C ASP A 76 -15.75 -39.32 -2.13
N GLY A 77 -15.52 -38.72 -3.30
CA GLY A 77 -16.52 -38.53 -4.36
C GLY A 77 -17.53 -37.42 -4.08
N LYS A 78 -17.38 -36.67 -2.97
CA LYS A 78 -18.22 -35.51 -2.67
C LYS A 78 -17.60 -34.24 -3.20
N SER A 79 -18.47 -33.32 -3.56
CA SER A 79 -18.08 -32.00 -3.98
C SER A 79 -17.99 -31.06 -2.78
N HIS A 80 -16.88 -30.34 -2.67
CA HIS A 80 -16.67 -29.33 -1.63
C HIS A 80 -16.30 -28.01 -2.28
N VAL A 81 -16.90 -26.94 -1.77
CA VAL A 81 -16.56 -25.58 -2.15
C VAL A 81 -15.41 -25.10 -1.27
N ILE A 82 -14.29 -24.74 -1.90
CA ILE A 82 -13.08 -24.28 -1.24
C ILE A 82 -12.66 -22.91 -1.78
N LEU A 83 -12.00 -22.12 -0.94
CA LEU A 83 -11.35 -20.89 -1.37
C LEU A 83 -9.93 -21.20 -1.82
N GLU A 84 -9.64 -20.99 -3.10
CA GLU A 84 -8.30 -21.09 -3.66
C GLU A 84 -7.67 -19.70 -3.71
N SER A 85 -6.42 -19.58 -3.27
CA SER A 85 -5.69 -18.31 -3.22
C SER A 85 -4.44 -18.40 -4.10
N TYR A 86 -4.33 -17.50 -5.07
CA TYR A 86 -3.27 -17.45 -6.07
C TYR A 86 -2.40 -16.22 -5.82
N PRO A 87 -1.14 -16.37 -5.34
CA PRO A 87 -0.19 -15.26 -5.21
C PRO A 87 0.19 -14.68 -6.58
N PRO A 88 0.93 -13.56 -6.65
CA PRO A 88 1.12 -12.80 -7.90
C PRO A 88 1.62 -13.65 -9.08
N CYS A 89 2.64 -14.48 -8.88
CA CYS A 89 3.16 -15.37 -9.92
C CYS A 89 2.12 -16.38 -10.43
N ASP A 90 1.38 -17.00 -9.51
CA ASP A 90 0.38 -18.02 -9.85
C ASP A 90 -0.89 -17.40 -10.46
N SER A 91 -1.21 -16.16 -10.08
CA SER A 91 -2.36 -15.42 -10.58
C SER A 91 -2.28 -15.15 -12.10
N VAL A 92 -1.07 -15.06 -12.66
CA VAL A 92 -0.84 -14.89 -14.09
C VAL A 92 -1.45 -16.03 -14.90
N GLU A 93 -1.33 -17.28 -14.42
CA GLU A 93 -1.91 -18.41 -15.14
C GLU A 93 -3.44 -18.35 -15.12
N ILE A 94 -4.03 -17.95 -13.99
CA ILE A 94 -5.48 -17.73 -13.90
C ILE A 94 -5.94 -16.63 -14.86
N LEU A 95 -5.21 -15.52 -14.95
CA LEU A 95 -5.50 -14.44 -15.90
C LEU A 95 -5.46 -14.93 -17.36
N LYS A 96 -4.41 -15.70 -17.72
CA LYS A 96 -4.29 -16.32 -19.06
C LYS A 96 -5.47 -17.22 -19.38
N GLN A 97 -5.83 -18.12 -18.47
CA GLN A 97 -6.95 -19.04 -18.67
C GLN A 97 -8.29 -18.31 -18.76
N ALA A 98 -8.54 -17.35 -17.87
CA ALA A 98 -9.79 -16.58 -17.86
C ALA A 98 -10.00 -15.81 -19.18
N LEU A 99 -8.91 -15.26 -19.73
CA LEU A 99 -8.90 -14.40 -20.91
C LEU A 99 -8.55 -15.13 -22.22
N LEU A 100 -8.29 -16.44 -22.20
CA LEU A 100 -7.87 -17.22 -23.38
C LEU A 100 -8.81 -17.03 -24.59
N ASN A 101 -10.12 -17.00 -24.33
CA ASN A 101 -11.16 -16.84 -25.33
C ASN A 101 -11.74 -15.41 -25.35
N ASN A 102 -11.00 -14.41 -24.87
CA ASN A 102 -11.41 -13.02 -24.97
C ASN A 102 -11.27 -12.54 -26.43
N LYS A 103 -12.31 -11.87 -26.94
CA LYS A 103 -12.37 -11.38 -28.31
C LYS A 103 -13.05 -10.03 -28.40
N LEU A 104 -12.58 -9.20 -29.33
CA LEU A 104 -13.19 -7.95 -29.75
C LEU A 104 -13.88 -8.17 -31.10
N ASN A 105 -15.12 -7.71 -31.24
CA ASN A 105 -15.78 -7.61 -32.54
C ASN A 105 -15.48 -6.23 -33.13
N TYR A 106 -14.77 -6.21 -34.26
CA TYR A 106 -14.47 -5.00 -35.03
C TYR A 106 -14.90 -5.20 -36.48
N ASP A 107 -15.85 -4.38 -36.95
CA ASP A 107 -16.44 -4.48 -38.30
C ASP A 107 -16.96 -5.89 -38.68
N GLY A 108 -17.47 -6.63 -37.70
CA GLY A 108 -17.99 -7.99 -37.90
C GLY A 108 -16.94 -9.10 -37.82
N GLU A 109 -15.66 -8.75 -37.72
CA GLU A 109 -14.56 -9.69 -37.51
C GLU A 109 -14.29 -9.88 -36.01
N GLU A 110 -14.05 -11.12 -35.60
CA GLU A 110 -13.66 -11.44 -34.22
C GLU A 110 -12.13 -11.45 -34.08
N LEU A 111 -11.59 -10.44 -33.42
CA LEU A 111 -10.17 -10.31 -33.10
C LEU A 111 -9.88 -10.89 -31.71
N PRO A 112 -8.95 -11.83 -31.55
CA PRO A 112 -8.56 -12.33 -30.23
C PRO A 112 -7.81 -11.25 -29.44
N LEU A 113 -8.17 -11.05 -28.18
CA LEU A 113 -7.50 -10.15 -27.24
C LEU A 113 -7.24 -10.86 -25.89
N PRO A 114 -6.43 -11.93 -25.87
CA PRO A 114 -6.14 -12.64 -24.64
C PRO A 114 -5.26 -11.82 -23.69
N PHE A 115 -4.96 -12.37 -22.51
CA PHE A 115 -3.93 -11.81 -21.64
C PHE A 115 -2.59 -11.72 -22.40
N ASN A 116 -2.00 -10.52 -22.46
CA ASN A 116 -0.81 -10.28 -23.27
C ASN A 116 0.47 -10.56 -22.47
N SER A 117 1.10 -11.70 -22.77
CA SER A 117 2.33 -12.12 -22.08
C SER A 117 3.56 -11.30 -22.47
N GLU A 118 3.59 -10.73 -23.67
CA GLU A 118 4.70 -9.88 -24.12
C GLU A 118 4.70 -8.55 -23.36
N ILE A 119 3.52 -7.96 -23.15
CA ILE A 119 3.37 -6.76 -22.32
C ILE A 119 3.76 -7.06 -20.87
N LEU A 120 3.36 -8.20 -20.31
CA LEU A 120 3.78 -8.62 -18.97
C LEU A 120 5.31 -8.74 -18.87
N GLU A 121 5.97 -9.32 -19.86
CA GLU A 121 7.44 -9.42 -19.89
C GLU A 121 8.09 -8.04 -19.86
N TRP A 122 7.56 -7.08 -20.64
CA TRP A 122 8.04 -5.70 -20.63
C TRP A 122 7.79 -5.02 -19.29
N ALA A 123 6.61 -5.19 -18.70
CA ALA A 123 6.28 -4.64 -17.39
C ALA A 123 7.22 -5.16 -16.28
N ASN A 124 7.49 -6.47 -16.28
CA ASN A 124 8.46 -7.07 -15.35
C ASN A 124 9.87 -6.48 -15.52
N LYS A 125 10.28 -6.26 -16.77
CA LYS A 125 11.57 -5.62 -17.07
C LYS A 125 11.61 -4.15 -16.63
N THR A 126 10.52 -3.40 -16.79
CA THR A 126 10.39 -2.05 -16.24
C THR A 126 10.58 -2.08 -14.72
N GLN A 127 9.90 -2.98 -14.02
CA GLN A 127 10.01 -3.13 -12.57
C GLN A 127 11.44 -3.49 -12.12
N GLU A 128 12.14 -4.37 -12.85
CA GLU A 128 13.55 -4.70 -12.59
C GLU A 128 14.49 -3.49 -12.73
N ILE A 129 14.27 -2.67 -13.77
CA ILE A 129 15.05 -1.44 -13.98
C ILE A 129 14.78 -0.44 -12.84
N LEU A 130 13.51 -0.30 -12.43
CA LEU A 130 13.13 0.63 -11.36
C LEU A 130 13.65 0.19 -9.99
N SER A 131 13.61 -1.10 -9.66
CA SER A 131 14.06 -1.61 -8.37
C SER A 131 15.57 -1.50 -8.16
N SER A 132 16.34 -1.43 -9.25
CA SER A 132 17.79 -1.24 -9.23
C SER A 132 18.23 0.23 -9.44
N ALA A 133 17.27 1.14 -9.66
CA ALA A 133 17.55 2.54 -9.88
C ALA A 133 18.17 3.19 -8.63
N LYS A 134 19.10 4.12 -8.85
CA LYS A 134 19.74 4.90 -7.78
C LYS A 134 19.65 6.37 -8.11
N LEU A 135 19.40 7.18 -7.09
CA LEU A 135 19.42 8.62 -7.23
C LEU A 135 20.88 9.12 -7.34
N PRO A 136 21.16 10.09 -8.23
CA PRO A 136 22.47 10.72 -8.31
C PRO A 136 22.85 11.40 -6.99
N SER A 137 24.15 11.43 -6.69
CA SER A 137 24.67 12.15 -5.52
C SER A 137 24.27 13.62 -5.54
N GLY A 138 23.67 14.10 -4.45
CA GLY A 138 23.22 15.49 -4.31
C GLY A 138 21.76 15.74 -4.74
N VAL A 139 21.07 14.72 -5.28
CA VAL A 139 19.61 14.79 -5.49
C VAL A 139 18.92 14.38 -4.21
N LYS A 140 18.07 15.29 -3.69
CA LYS A 140 17.19 15.02 -2.57
C LYS A 140 15.89 14.37 -3.05
N PHE A 141 15.43 13.37 -2.33
CA PHE A 141 14.17 12.69 -2.61
C PHE A 141 13.14 13.01 -1.54
N TYR A 142 11.92 13.24 -1.97
CA TYR A 142 10.78 13.51 -1.11
C TYR A 142 9.60 12.70 -1.64
N ASN A 143 8.85 12.08 -0.73
CA ASN A 143 7.70 11.24 -1.09
C ASN A 143 6.42 11.79 -0.44
N ILE A 144 5.37 11.97 -1.25
CA ILE A 144 4.03 12.24 -0.75
C ILE A 144 3.13 11.13 -1.27
N TYR A 145 2.39 10.50 -0.36
CA TYR A 145 1.50 9.40 -0.67
C TYR A 145 0.16 9.58 0.04
N GLY A 146 -0.88 8.94 -0.47
CA GLY A 146 -2.19 9.00 0.15
C GLY A 146 -2.42 7.93 1.20
N THR A 147 -3.29 8.21 2.15
CA THR A 147 -3.62 7.32 3.28
C THR A 147 -5.10 7.38 3.64
N ASN A 148 -5.50 6.53 4.60
CA ASN A 148 -6.78 6.55 5.29
C ASN A 148 -7.99 6.22 4.40
N LEU A 149 -7.76 5.46 3.33
CA LEU A 149 -8.82 4.90 2.50
C LEU A 149 -8.64 3.39 2.32
N GLN A 150 -9.78 2.69 2.30
CA GLN A 150 -9.85 1.27 1.98
C GLN A 150 -9.38 1.06 0.54
N THR A 151 -8.19 0.50 0.38
CA THR A 151 -7.53 0.40 -0.91
C THR A 151 -7.45 -1.06 -1.38
N PRO A 152 -7.98 -1.40 -2.57
CA PRO A 152 -7.95 -2.74 -3.10
C PRO A 152 -6.55 -3.36 -3.14
N HIS A 153 -6.36 -4.43 -2.36
CA HIS A 153 -5.09 -5.13 -2.27
C HIS A 153 -5.17 -6.54 -2.88
N SER A 154 -6.16 -7.32 -2.45
CA SER A 154 -6.48 -8.64 -3.01
C SER A 154 -7.90 -8.63 -3.57
N ILE A 155 -8.19 -9.54 -4.51
CA ILE A 155 -9.54 -9.67 -5.09
C ILE A 155 -10.05 -11.10 -4.94
N CYS A 156 -11.34 -11.25 -4.67
CA CYS A 156 -12.00 -12.53 -4.48
C CYS A 156 -13.22 -12.65 -5.39
N TYR A 157 -13.35 -13.76 -6.11
CA TYR A 157 -14.51 -14.06 -6.95
C TYR A 157 -15.30 -15.27 -6.45
N GLY A 158 -16.62 -15.20 -6.63
CA GLY A 158 -17.56 -16.20 -6.13
C GLY A 158 -17.74 -16.13 -4.62
N ASN A 159 -18.51 -17.07 -4.09
CA ASN A 159 -18.69 -17.30 -2.66
C ASN A 159 -19.06 -18.77 -2.40
N ALA A 160 -19.22 -19.15 -1.13
CA ALA A 160 -19.55 -20.52 -0.74
C ALA A 160 -20.83 -21.07 -1.40
N ASP A 161 -21.82 -20.19 -1.65
CA ASP A 161 -23.10 -20.57 -2.25
C ASP A 161 -23.07 -20.54 -3.78
N LYS A 162 -22.20 -19.72 -4.36
CA LYS A 162 -22.02 -19.51 -5.80
C LYS A 162 -20.53 -19.54 -6.17
N PRO A 163 -19.90 -20.72 -6.19
CA PRO A 163 -18.52 -20.87 -6.61
C PRO A 163 -18.38 -20.59 -8.11
N VAL A 164 -17.17 -20.23 -8.52
CA VAL A 164 -16.77 -20.06 -9.93
C VAL A 164 -16.58 -21.44 -10.56
N SER A 165 -17.46 -21.81 -11.48
CA SER A 165 -17.38 -23.06 -12.24
C SER A 165 -16.36 -22.98 -13.37
N ASP A 166 -16.41 -21.91 -14.16
CA ASP A 166 -15.55 -21.65 -15.31
C ASP A 166 -14.77 -20.33 -15.13
N LEU A 167 -13.46 -20.35 -15.38
CA LEU A 167 -12.60 -19.18 -15.31
C LEU A 167 -12.99 -18.11 -16.34
N HIS A 168 -13.60 -18.50 -17.45
CA HIS A 168 -14.10 -17.53 -18.43
C HIS A 168 -15.21 -16.63 -17.87
N GLU A 169 -15.94 -17.08 -16.84
CA GLU A 169 -17.00 -16.29 -16.21
C GLU A 169 -16.45 -15.11 -15.40
N LEU A 170 -15.18 -15.12 -15.00
CA LEU A 170 -14.56 -14.07 -14.17
C LEU A 170 -14.72 -12.67 -14.77
N ARG A 171 -14.76 -12.57 -16.10
CA ARG A 171 -14.96 -11.30 -16.82
C ARG A 171 -16.35 -10.68 -16.60
N TYR A 172 -17.33 -11.48 -16.20
CA TYR A 172 -18.71 -11.06 -15.96
C TYR A 172 -19.03 -10.92 -14.47
N LEU A 173 -18.20 -11.49 -13.59
CA LEU A 173 -18.39 -11.42 -12.15
C LEU A 173 -17.86 -10.11 -11.57
N GLN A 174 -18.46 -9.67 -10.47
CA GLN A 174 -17.96 -8.56 -9.67
C GLN A 174 -17.02 -9.12 -8.58
N PRO A 175 -15.80 -8.57 -8.44
CA PRO A 175 -14.90 -8.99 -7.38
C PRO A 175 -15.37 -8.42 -6.04
N ARG A 176 -15.10 -9.16 -4.97
CA ARG A 176 -15.03 -8.62 -3.63
C ARG A 176 -13.59 -8.22 -3.34
N PHE A 177 -13.37 -6.97 -2.96
CA PHE A 177 -12.05 -6.49 -2.58
C PHE A 177 -11.72 -6.85 -1.13
N VAL A 178 -10.47 -7.26 -0.91
CA VAL A 178 -9.84 -7.24 0.40
C VAL A 178 -8.91 -6.04 0.39
N CYS A 179 -9.18 -5.10 1.28
CA CYS A 179 -8.53 -3.79 1.28
C CYS A 179 -7.51 -3.65 2.40
N VAL A 180 -6.51 -2.80 2.15
CA VAL A 180 -5.53 -2.32 3.14
C VAL A 180 -5.55 -0.79 3.15
N ASP A 181 -4.77 -0.17 4.03
CA ASP A 181 -4.63 1.29 4.04
C ASP A 181 -3.94 1.81 2.76
N GLY A 182 -4.39 2.95 2.26
CA GLY A 182 -3.92 3.58 1.03
C GLY A 182 -4.79 4.76 0.65
N ASP A 183 -4.80 5.09 -0.64
CA ASP A 183 -5.50 6.26 -1.19
C ASP A 183 -6.72 5.90 -2.05
N GLY A 184 -7.23 4.68 -1.89
CA GLY A 184 -8.32 4.11 -2.67
C GLY A 184 -7.86 3.46 -3.98
N THR A 185 -6.61 3.70 -4.41
CA THR A 185 -6.01 3.07 -5.60
C THR A 185 -4.71 2.32 -5.28
N VAL A 186 -3.80 2.99 -4.57
CA VAL A 186 -2.44 2.52 -4.28
C VAL A 186 -2.30 2.23 -2.78
N PRO A 187 -1.93 1.00 -2.40
CA PRO A 187 -1.63 0.67 -1.01
C PRO A 187 -0.48 1.54 -0.45
N VAL A 188 -0.56 1.94 0.83
CA VAL A 188 0.52 2.71 1.49
C VAL A 188 1.87 2.00 1.37
N GLU A 189 1.88 0.68 1.56
CA GLU A 189 3.09 -0.13 1.44
C GLU A 189 3.75 0.01 0.06
N SER A 190 2.93 -0.02 -1.00
CA SER A 190 3.40 0.18 -2.38
C SER A 190 3.89 1.60 -2.62
N ALA A 191 3.19 2.60 -2.10
CA ALA A 191 3.59 4.01 -2.26
C ALA A 191 4.92 4.33 -1.55
N LYS A 192 5.27 3.56 -0.51
CA LYS A 192 6.53 3.68 0.24
C LYS A 192 7.64 2.76 -0.27
N ALA A 193 7.38 1.90 -1.26
CA ALA A 193 8.34 0.94 -1.80
C ALA A 193 9.37 1.57 -2.76
N ASP A 194 9.72 2.83 -2.53
CA ASP A 194 10.57 3.62 -3.42
C ASP A 194 12.05 3.20 -3.42
N GLY A 195 12.51 2.52 -2.37
CA GLY A 195 13.89 2.05 -2.23
C GLY A 195 14.93 3.17 -2.11
N PHE A 196 14.50 4.42 -2.00
CA PHE A 196 15.37 5.59 -1.89
C PHE A 196 15.54 6.03 -0.44
N ILE A 197 16.59 6.81 -0.17
CA ILE A 197 16.72 7.52 1.10
C ILE A 197 15.98 8.85 0.92
N ALA A 198 14.75 8.92 1.44
CA ALA A 198 13.98 10.15 1.39
C ALA A 198 14.47 11.13 2.48
N GLU A 199 14.49 12.41 2.14
CA GLU A 199 14.59 13.48 3.15
C GLU A 199 13.34 13.48 4.02
N GLU A 200 12.17 13.35 3.38
CA GLU A 200 10.87 13.29 4.06
C GLU A 200 9.89 12.42 3.28
N ARG A 201 9.02 11.71 4.02
CA ARG A 201 7.84 11.02 3.50
C ARG A 201 6.61 11.49 4.25
N VAL A 202 5.57 11.92 3.52
CA VAL A 202 4.35 12.47 4.12
C VAL A 202 3.12 11.76 3.57
N GLY A 203 2.35 11.14 4.47
CA GLY A 203 1.04 10.59 4.18
C GLY A 203 -0.03 11.66 4.28
N ILE A 204 -0.79 11.88 3.21
CA ILE A 204 -1.93 12.81 3.20
C ILE A 204 -3.22 11.98 3.10
N PRO A 205 -4.11 12.05 4.09
CA PRO A 205 -5.41 11.40 4.00
C PRO A 205 -6.18 11.91 2.79
N GLY A 206 -6.64 11.01 1.91
CA GLY A 206 -7.38 11.43 0.74
C GLY A 206 -7.35 10.45 -0.42
N GLU A 207 -8.24 10.68 -1.38
CA GLU A 207 -8.31 9.90 -2.62
C GLU A 207 -7.07 10.15 -3.49
N HIS A 208 -6.60 9.11 -4.19
CA HIS A 208 -5.44 9.13 -5.08
C HIS A 208 -5.35 10.40 -5.94
N ARG A 209 -6.46 10.80 -6.59
CA ARG A 209 -6.54 12.03 -7.39
C ARG A 209 -6.86 13.26 -6.55
N GLY A 210 -7.70 13.10 -5.52
CA GLY A 210 -8.12 14.15 -4.60
C GLY A 210 -6.96 14.84 -3.90
N ILE A 211 -5.87 14.11 -3.61
CA ILE A 211 -4.67 14.66 -2.96
C ILE A 211 -4.06 15.82 -3.74
N LEU A 212 -4.19 15.86 -5.07
CA LEU A 212 -3.69 16.96 -5.89
C LEU A 212 -4.44 18.29 -5.63
N CYS A 213 -5.64 18.21 -5.07
CA CYS A 213 -6.46 19.34 -4.69
C CYS A 213 -6.36 19.67 -3.19
N GLU A 214 -5.66 18.86 -2.39
CA GLU A 214 -5.57 19.06 -0.95
C GLU A 214 -4.74 20.29 -0.62
N PRO A 215 -5.29 21.29 0.13
CA PRO A 215 -4.52 22.46 0.54
C PRO A 215 -3.26 22.10 1.32
N HIS A 216 -3.29 20.99 2.07
CA HIS A 216 -2.16 20.48 2.83
C HIS A 216 -0.96 20.13 1.91
N LEU A 217 -1.21 19.50 0.76
CA LEU A 217 -0.17 19.19 -0.22
C LEU A 217 0.61 20.46 -0.62
N PHE A 218 -0.10 21.53 -0.94
CA PHE A 218 0.54 22.78 -1.36
C PHE A 218 1.36 23.45 -0.25
N ARG A 219 1.00 23.28 1.02
CA ARG A 219 1.78 23.77 2.16
C ARG A 219 3.12 23.05 2.25
N ILE A 220 3.09 21.71 2.18
CA ILE A 220 4.29 20.87 2.17
C ILE A 220 5.20 21.24 0.99
N LEU A 221 4.63 21.36 -0.22
CA LEU A 221 5.39 21.70 -1.42
C LEU A 221 6.04 23.09 -1.32
N LYS A 222 5.32 24.11 -0.81
CA LYS A 222 5.90 25.44 -0.57
C LYS A 222 7.08 25.37 0.39
N HIS A 223 6.95 24.59 1.45
CA HIS A 223 8.01 24.38 2.43
C HIS A 223 9.25 23.74 1.78
N TRP A 224 9.09 22.58 1.13
CA TRP A 224 10.19 21.85 0.49
C TRP A 224 10.89 22.66 -0.60
N LEU A 225 10.12 23.43 -1.39
CA LEU A 225 10.64 24.26 -2.47
C LEU A 225 11.15 25.63 -1.98
N ARG A 226 10.96 25.98 -0.71
CA ARG A 226 11.22 27.33 -0.15
C ARG A 226 10.57 28.42 -0.99
N ALA A 227 9.35 28.17 -1.45
CA ALA A 227 8.65 29.02 -2.38
C ALA A 227 7.80 30.06 -1.64
N GLY A 228 8.22 31.33 -1.72
CA GLY A 228 7.54 32.46 -1.08
C GLY A 228 7.77 32.54 0.42
N ASP A 229 6.89 33.26 1.10
CA ASP A 229 6.95 33.39 2.56
C ASP A 229 6.55 32.06 3.24
N PRO A 230 7.10 31.74 4.43
CA PRO A 230 6.72 30.55 5.18
C PRO A 230 5.20 30.48 5.38
N ASP A 231 4.61 29.33 5.06
CA ASP A 231 3.18 29.13 5.26
C ASP A 231 2.89 29.05 6.77
N PRO A 232 2.06 29.94 7.34
CA PRO A 232 1.83 29.98 8.78
C PRO A 232 1.05 28.75 9.29
N PHE A 233 0.48 27.95 8.40
CA PHE A 233 -0.25 26.74 8.71
C PHE A 233 0.54 25.46 8.45
N TYR A 234 1.80 25.55 8.00
CA TYR A 234 2.69 24.40 7.93
C TYR A 234 3.18 24.04 9.33
N ASN A 235 3.01 22.78 9.72
CA ASN A 235 3.46 22.27 11.01
C ASN A 235 4.34 21.03 10.81
N PRO A 236 5.67 21.15 10.93
CA PRO A 236 6.59 20.03 10.71
C PRO A 236 6.47 18.92 11.76
N VAL A 237 5.67 19.06 12.83
CA VAL A 237 5.41 17.99 13.80
C VAL A 237 4.18 17.16 13.41
N ASN A 238 3.13 17.82 12.92
CA ASN A 238 1.91 17.14 12.48
C ASN A 238 1.99 16.65 11.03
N ASP A 239 2.76 17.37 10.21
CA ASP A 239 2.94 17.08 8.78
C ASP A 239 4.10 16.07 8.57
N TYR A 240 4.77 15.65 9.65
CA TYR A 240 5.78 14.58 9.66
C TYR A 240 5.22 13.30 10.25
N VAL A 241 5.23 12.21 9.47
CA VAL A 241 5.28 10.85 10.02
C VAL A 241 6.39 10.10 9.28
N ILE A 242 7.62 10.19 9.80
CA ILE A 242 8.72 9.34 9.35
C ILE A 242 8.62 8.01 10.08
N LEU A 243 7.97 7.03 9.45
CA LEU A 243 8.23 5.62 9.78
C LEU A 243 9.26 5.11 8.76
N PRO A 244 10.51 4.84 9.18
CA PRO A 244 11.52 4.29 8.29
C PRO A 244 10.99 3.00 7.66
N THR A 245 11.26 2.83 6.36
CA THR A 245 10.83 1.65 5.62
C THR A 245 11.58 0.41 6.11
N ALA A 246 11.01 -0.78 5.93
CA ALA A 246 11.68 -2.03 6.27
C ALA A 246 13.08 -2.12 5.62
N PHE A 247 13.20 -1.69 4.36
CA PHE A 247 14.47 -1.61 3.65
C PHE A 247 15.50 -0.66 4.28
N GLU A 248 15.08 0.53 4.72
CA GLU A 248 15.97 1.48 5.41
C GLU A 248 16.47 0.87 6.73
N ILE A 249 15.58 0.24 7.51
CA ILE A 249 15.92 -0.42 8.77
C ILE A 249 16.89 -1.59 8.52
N GLU A 250 16.65 -2.41 7.51
CA GLU A 250 17.53 -3.52 7.10
C GLU A 250 18.92 -3.00 6.71
N SER A 251 19.02 -1.88 5.99
CA SER A 251 20.29 -1.24 5.66
C SER A 251 21.03 -0.66 6.88
N HIS A 252 20.30 -0.30 7.95
CA HIS A 252 20.88 0.15 9.21
C HIS A 252 21.42 -1.02 10.06
N THR A 253 20.88 -2.23 9.91
CA THR A 253 21.41 -3.47 10.52
C THR A 253 22.85 -3.76 10.10
N GLU A 254 23.22 -3.45 8.85
CA GLU A 254 24.60 -3.60 8.37
C GLU A 254 25.59 -2.65 9.07
N LYS A 255 25.12 -1.57 9.70
CA LYS A 255 25.95 -0.57 10.40
C LYS A 255 26.06 -0.78 11.91
N GLY A 256 25.64 -1.94 12.42
CA GLY A 256 25.91 -2.37 13.80
C GLY A 256 24.80 -2.12 14.83
N ILE A 257 23.59 -1.71 14.40
CA ILE A 257 22.40 -1.63 15.26
C ILE A 257 21.41 -2.69 14.80
N VAL A 258 21.17 -3.72 15.61
CA VAL A 258 20.24 -4.81 15.26
C VAL A 258 18.86 -4.50 15.81
N VAL A 259 17.89 -4.25 14.93
CA VAL A 259 16.46 -4.13 15.27
C VAL A 259 15.79 -5.46 14.92
N THR A 260 15.37 -6.24 15.91
CA THR A 260 15.00 -7.65 15.72
C THR A 260 13.52 -7.94 15.41
N SER A 261 12.62 -6.95 15.45
CA SER A 261 11.19 -7.20 15.20
C SER A 261 10.41 -5.92 14.96
N LEU A 262 9.79 -5.80 13.78
CA LEU A 262 8.68 -4.87 13.51
C LEU A 262 7.37 -5.62 13.66
N LYS A 263 6.94 -5.78 14.91
CA LYS A 263 5.53 -5.70 15.27
C LYS A 263 5.38 -4.41 16.07
N GLU A 264 4.17 -4.02 16.44
CA GLU A 264 3.86 -2.82 17.25
C GLU A 264 4.56 -2.78 18.65
N GLU A 265 5.51 -3.68 18.89
CA GLU A 265 6.34 -3.86 20.06
C GLU A 265 7.82 -3.74 19.66
N TRP A 266 8.52 -2.75 20.22
CA TRP A 266 9.95 -2.56 19.97
C TRP A 266 10.77 -3.33 21.01
N GLU A 267 11.68 -4.18 20.56
CA GLU A 267 12.75 -4.75 21.40
C GLU A 267 14.09 -4.13 21.00
N ILE A 268 14.73 -3.44 21.95
CA ILE A 268 16.08 -2.89 21.79
C ILE A 268 17.04 -3.75 22.61
N ILE A 269 18.02 -4.35 21.95
CA ILE A 269 19.10 -5.11 22.59
C ILE A 269 20.36 -4.24 22.54
N SER A 270 20.83 -3.77 23.70
CA SER A 270 22.11 -3.07 23.80
C SER A 270 23.26 -4.06 23.90
N ASN A 271 24.34 -3.80 23.16
CA ASN A 271 25.61 -4.49 23.35
C ASN A 271 26.51 -3.60 24.21
N ASP A 272 26.35 -3.63 25.52
CA ASP A 272 27.36 -3.10 26.45
C ASP A 272 27.61 -4.10 27.59
N GLN A 273 28.82 -4.65 27.59
CA GLN A 273 29.43 -5.28 28.76
C GLN A 273 29.94 -4.18 29.69
N ASP A 274 29.40 -4.07 30.91
CA ASP A 274 30.19 -4.08 32.16
C ASP A 274 29.35 -3.70 33.41
N GLY A 275 29.31 -4.63 34.37
CA GLY A 275 29.49 -4.41 35.82
C GLY A 275 28.51 -3.55 36.66
N GLN A 276 27.69 -4.24 37.49
CA GLN A 276 27.16 -3.88 38.85
C GLN A 276 26.34 -2.56 38.99
N SER A 277 25.25 -2.42 39.76
CA SER A 277 24.56 -3.23 40.79
C SER A 277 23.18 -2.60 41.08
N ASN A 278 22.19 -3.43 41.42
CA ASN A 278 20.94 -3.20 42.18
C ASN A 278 20.44 -1.77 42.45
N THR A 279 19.23 -1.44 41.96
CA THR A 279 18.13 -0.86 42.76
C THR A 279 16.78 -0.93 42.03
N GLY A 280 15.80 -1.60 42.65
CA GLY A 280 14.35 -1.33 42.63
C GLY A 280 13.60 -1.26 41.30
N ASP A 281 12.69 -2.22 41.08
CA ASP A 281 11.60 -2.16 40.09
C ASP A 281 10.92 -0.79 40.10
N LYS A 282 11.22 0.02 39.10
CA LYS A 282 10.49 1.25 38.78
C LYS A 282 10.11 1.20 37.32
N MET A 283 8.84 0.87 37.08
CA MET A 283 8.18 1.17 35.81
C MET A 283 8.31 2.68 35.59
N SER A 284 9.09 3.09 34.59
CA SER A 284 9.26 4.50 34.26
C SER A 284 8.16 4.88 33.27
N LEU A 285 7.15 5.58 33.77
CA LEU A 285 6.11 6.20 32.96
C LEU A 285 6.57 7.60 32.58
N SER A 286 6.83 7.80 31.30
CA SER A 286 7.06 9.12 30.72
C SER A 286 5.88 9.46 29.82
N SER A 287 4.99 10.32 30.31
CA SER A 287 3.92 10.92 29.52
C SER A 287 4.40 12.24 28.95
N ILE A 288 4.33 12.39 27.63
CA ILE A 288 4.55 13.67 26.96
C ILE A 288 3.17 14.18 26.54
N SER A 289 2.74 15.25 27.18
CA SER A 289 1.55 16.01 26.80
C SER A 289 1.99 17.32 26.15
N VAL A 290 1.50 17.56 24.94
CA VAL A 290 1.72 18.81 24.22
C VAL A 290 0.35 19.46 24.03
N SER A 291 0.17 20.62 24.66
CA SER A 291 -1.02 21.45 24.50
C SER A 291 -0.65 22.71 23.71
N GLN A 292 -1.49 23.05 22.72
CA GLN A 292 -1.36 24.28 21.95
C GLN A 292 -2.63 25.11 22.09
N GLU A 293 -2.48 26.35 22.54
CA GLU A 293 -3.57 27.31 22.64
C GLU A 293 -3.70 28.07 21.31
N GLY A 294 -4.76 27.78 20.54
CA GLY A 294 -5.02 28.42 19.26
C GLY A 294 -5.54 29.86 19.42
N ALA A 295 -5.31 30.71 18.42
CA ALA A 295 -5.77 32.11 18.38
C ALA A 295 -7.31 32.28 18.52
N ASN A 296 -8.06 31.18 18.37
CA ASN A 296 -9.50 31.10 18.61
C ASN A 296 -9.81 30.01 19.65
N LYS A 297 -9.39 30.19 20.92
CA LYS A 297 -9.82 29.45 22.14
C LYS A 297 -10.10 27.93 22.04
N SER A 298 -9.54 27.25 21.05
CA SER A 298 -9.69 25.80 20.84
C SER A 298 -8.44 25.17 21.39
N HIS A 299 -8.63 24.30 22.38
CA HIS A 299 -7.58 23.48 22.95
C HIS A 299 -7.48 22.19 22.14
N SER A 300 -6.29 21.93 21.63
CA SER A 300 -5.92 20.63 21.07
C SER A 300 -4.81 20.04 21.94
N GLU A 301 -5.02 18.81 22.39
CA GLU A 301 -4.05 18.06 23.18
C GLU A 301 -3.74 16.74 22.48
N ALA A 302 -2.45 16.44 22.37
CA ALA A 302 -1.95 15.14 21.94
C ALA A 302 -1.28 14.45 23.12
N HIS A 303 -1.67 13.19 23.36
CA HIS A 303 -1.15 12.38 24.45
C HIS A 303 -0.43 11.16 23.89
N ALA A 304 0.86 11.06 24.18
CA ALA A 304 1.64 9.84 23.95
C ALA A 304 2.14 9.30 25.28
N THR A 305 1.89 8.02 25.53
CA THR A 305 2.40 7.33 26.72
C THR A 305 3.45 6.33 26.29
N VAL A 306 4.67 6.51 26.81
CA VAL A 306 5.76 5.57 26.65
C VAL A 306 5.83 4.72 27.91
N PHE A 307 5.64 3.42 27.77
CA PHE A 307 5.86 2.45 28.83
C PHE A 307 7.24 1.82 28.63
N VAL A 308 8.13 2.03 29.58
CA VAL A 308 9.42 1.34 29.62
C VAL A 308 9.33 0.24 30.65
N HIS A 309 9.23 -0.99 30.16
CA HIS A 309 9.20 -2.19 30.98
C HIS A 309 10.65 -2.66 31.22
N PRO A 310 11.11 -2.74 32.48
CA PRO A 310 12.42 -3.32 32.78
C PRO A 310 12.38 -4.82 32.48
N GLY A 311 13.17 -5.27 31.50
CA GLY A 311 13.36 -6.70 31.22
C GLY A 311 14.51 -7.27 32.06
N SER A 312 14.36 -8.52 32.50
CA SER A 312 15.51 -9.29 33.00
C SER A 312 16.44 -9.62 31.82
N ASP A 313 17.76 -9.47 32.01
CA ASP A 313 18.85 -9.69 31.04
C ASP A 313 19.27 -8.49 30.17
N GLY A 314 19.13 -7.25 30.67
CA GLY A 314 19.66 -6.06 29.98
C GLY A 314 18.82 -5.60 28.79
N LYS A 315 17.69 -6.27 28.54
CA LYS A 315 16.70 -5.92 27.51
C LYS A 315 15.71 -4.91 28.08
N GLN A 316 15.41 -3.86 27.33
CA GLN A 316 14.34 -2.93 27.65
C GLN A 316 13.23 -3.11 26.64
N HIS A 317 12.02 -3.38 27.15
CA HIS A 317 10.83 -3.48 26.32
C HIS A 317 10.11 -2.13 26.37
N ILE A 318 9.90 -1.52 25.21
CA ILE A 318 9.29 -0.20 25.10
C ILE A 318 8.00 -0.32 24.31
N GLU A 319 6.90 0.06 24.95
CA GLU A 319 5.56 0.10 24.37
C GLU A 319 5.14 1.57 24.23
N LEU A 320 4.73 1.95 23.01
CA LEU A 320 4.27 3.31 22.70
C LEU A 320 2.78 3.26 22.39
N ASN A 321 1.97 3.86 23.27
CA ASN A 321 0.55 4.04 23.03
C ASN A 321 0.28 5.51 22.68
N ALA A 322 -0.06 5.76 21.41
CA ALA A 322 -0.57 7.05 20.96
C ALA A 322 -2.08 7.10 21.26
N LEU A 323 -2.46 7.90 22.26
CA LEU A 323 -3.85 8.09 22.64
C LEU A 323 -4.37 9.39 22.01
N SER A 324 -5.25 9.21 21.02
CA SER A 324 -6.21 10.15 20.44
C SER A 324 -5.94 11.66 20.57
N VAL A 325 -5.98 12.38 19.44
CA VAL A 325 -6.10 13.84 19.43
C VAL A 325 -7.53 14.22 19.82
N SER A 326 -7.71 14.88 20.96
CA SER A 326 -8.99 15.49 21.35
C SER A 326 -9.01 16.96 20.96
N VAL A 327 -10.06 17.37 20.23
CA VAL A 327 -10.33 18.77 19.88
C VAL A 327 -11.60 19.18 20.63
N ASP A 328 -11.47 20.10 21.59
CA ASP A 328 -12.66 20.67 22.24
C ASP A 328 -13.33 21.63 21.25
N ALA A 329 -14.46 21.20 20.71
CA ALA A 329 -15.34 22.07 19.91
C ALA A 329 -16.10 22.99 20.86
N SER A 330 -15.83 24.30 20.77
CA SER A 330 -16.68 25.36 21.37
C SER A 330 -17.51 26.06 20.30
#